data_AF-A0A182G8L4-F1
#
_entry.id   AF-A0A182G8L4-F1
#
_cell.length_a   1.000
_cell.length_b   1.000
_cell.length_c   1.000
_cell.angle_alpha   90.00
_cell.angle_beta   90.00
_cell.angle_gamma   90.00
#
_symmetry.space_group_name_H-M   'P 1'
#
loop_
_entity.id
_entity.type
_entity.pdbx_description
1 polymer ?
#
loop_
_entity_poly.entity_id
_entity_poly.type
_entity_poly.pdbx_seq_one_letter_code
_entity_poly.pdbx_strand_id
1 'polypeptide(L)'
;MDLEALPPELVWHILDNLTDLRDRKNASLVCKSWNWMLFNSPVALCSIRLRVCPKVASLDRTDAEEVFSRMSDVMVCSKRNYINVEFFHVNFERPMARELLFFMVQLCCDTIENLAFTNCHGLRRSELWQVLELLPKLTDLTISGGIYYDEFDNDAEVTELKKLESLSLDIGDDCRLYQDFLTITPNLSKFSVRTIHGCVDLRDVVLTRYFSHQLDTLSFSTNRCFNQSEFSDMNFTHLTKLDLKISGSVWPQLFKQMKLLTELQIEAGINDEVIAAICATSIKLRKLSLLCSGFVECKKFNMLTRLENLKDLQIRGIYKFSWRHVTFSKLRRLHVDNVATDFTNFLKELTTLKILEIHDTKLKNEQLIKFTLNAPTIERLELAFCNKLSDKAFKHLADMLDLEELRLWAINVSKTIDERMLCPKLKKVIFYFNDNIEDSTLEALAAKLPHLRLLVLYDCYRITPQGVTNLRKTMPTCNVLELYRGDELPPALVAERQIYYRNAEFPNGVLKQELPFQWY
;
A
#
# COMPACT_ATOMS: atom_id res chain seq x y z
N MET A 1 1.72 9.15 38.57
CA MET A 1 1.60 7.75 39.05
C MET A 1 3.01 7.21 39.08
N ASP A 2 3.53 6.83 40.24
CA ASP A 2 4.90 6.34 40.35
C ASP A 2 4.94 4.90 39.82
N LEU A 3 5.48 4.73 38.61
CA LEU A 3 5.55 3.44 37.94
C LEU A 3 6.59 2.51 38.58
N GLU A 4 7.51 3.03 39.40
CA GLU A 4 8.44 2.21 40.20
C GLU A 4 7.75 1.57 41.41
N ALA A 5 6.59 2.11 41.82
CA ALA A 5 5.75 1.54 42.87
C ALA A 5 4.77 0.46 42.36
N LEU A 6 4.71 0.23 41.05
CA LEU A 6 3.83 -0.78 40.43
C LEU A 6 4.55 -2.14 40.33
N PRO A 7 3.83 -3.25 40.54
CA PRO A 7 4.31 -4.59 40.23
C PRO A 7 4.88 -4.68 38.80
N PRO A 8 6.03 -5.34 38.57
CA PRO A 8 6.64 -5.47 37.25
C PRO A 8 5.68 -5.99 36.17
N GLU A 9 4.74 -6.86 36.52
CA GLU A 9 3.73 -7.43 35.63
C GLU A 9 2.78 -6.36 35.08
N LEU A 10 2.40 -5.38 35.91
CA LEU A 10 1.57 -4.25 35.47
C LEU A 10 2.37 -3.29 34.61
N VAL A 11 3.66 -3.10 34.89
CA VAL A 11 4.54 -2.28 34.06
C VAL A 11 4.71 -2.91 32.67
N TRP A 12 4.90 -4.23 32.56
CA TRP A 12 4.88 -4.95 31.27
C TRP A 12 3.58 -4.72 30.51
N HIS A 13 2.44 -4.91 31.17
CA HIS A 13 1.14 -4.72 30.54
C HIS A 13 0.95 -3.27 30.04
N ILE A 14 1.39 -2.27 30.80
CA ILE A 14 1.30 -0.86 30.38
C ILE A 14 2.20 -0.60 29.17
N LEU A 15 3.45 -1.04 29.22
CA LEU A 15 4.44 -0.81 28.16
C LEU A 15 4.12 -1.59 26.86
N ASP A 16 3.43 -2.72 26.95
CA ASP A 16 2.97 -3.49 25.79
C ASP A 16 1.77 -2.85 25.09
N ASN A 17 1.02 -1.99 25.78
CA ASN A 17 -0.04 -1.20 25.16
C ASN A 17 0.48 0.04 24.39
N LEU A 18 1.78 0.36 24.51
CA LEU A 18 2.42 1.37 23.68
C LEU A 18 2.69 0.79 22.27
N THR A 19 1.72 0.95 21.38
CA THR A 19 1.79 0.42 20.00
C THR A 19 2.56 1.32 19.03
N ASP A 20 2.63 2.64 19.30
CA ASP A 20 3.37 3.58 18.47
C ASP A 20 4.88 3.55 18.75
N LEU A 21 5.69 3.42 17.70
CA LEU A 21 7.15 3.31 17.82
C LEU A 21 7.80 4.56 18.42
N ARG A 22 7.26 5.76 18.16
CA ARG A 22 7.80 7.01 18.71
C ARG A 22 7.58 7.06 20.21
N ASP A 23 6.38 6.72 20.66
CA ASP A 23 6.06 6.68 22.10
C ASP A 23 6.93 5.65 22.84
N ARG A 24 7.15 4.48 22.23
CA ARG A 24 8.08 3.48 22.78
C ARG A 24 9.50 3.98 22.87
N LYS A 25 10.01 4.66 21.83
CA LYS A 25 11.36 5.25 21.86
C LYS A 25 11.47 6.27 22.98
N ASN A 26 10.50 7.15 23.15
CA ASN A 26 10.47 8.13 24.22
C ASN A 26 10.44 7.46 25.60
N ALA A 27 9.57 6.47 25.81
CA ALA A 27 9.49 5.72 27.06
C ALA A 27 10.79 4.95 27.36
N SER A 28 11.47 4.44 26.34
CA SER A 28 12.73 3.70 26.50
C SER A 28 13.90 4.53 27.03
N LEU A 29 13.79 5.86 27.02
CA LEU A 29 14.80 6.78 27.53
C LEU A 29 14.66 7.04 29.03
N VAL A 30 13.55 6.60 29.64
CA VAL A 30 13.28 6.84 31.08
C VAL A 30 14.28 6.10 31.97
N CYS A 31 14.46 4.80 31.75
CA CYS A 31 15.45 4.00 32.47
C CYS A 31 15.85 2.73 31.72
N LYS A 32 16.94 2.07 32.16
CA LYS A 32 17.44 0.83 31.54
C LYS A 32 16.42 -0.31 31.60
N SER A 33 15.63 -0.40 32.67
CA SER A 33 14.59 -1.43 32.81
C SER A 33 13.51 -1.27 31.74
N TRP A 34 12.99 -0.05 31.55
CA TRP A 34 11.98 0.22 30.53
C TRP A 34 12.52 0.01 29.12
N ASN A 35 13.77 0.42 28.86
CA ASN A 35 14.43 0.13 27.59
C ASN A 35 14.45 -1.37 27.30
N TRP A 36 14.83 -2.17 28.29
CA TRP A 36 14.85 -3.62 28.15
C TRP A 36 13.44 -4.18 27.93
N MET A 37 12.45 -3.79 28.74
CA MET A 37 11.07 -4.28 28.64
C MET A 37 10.42 -3.95 27.29
N LEU A 38 10.50 -2.69 26.85
CA LEU A 38 9.88 -2.22 25.61
C LEU A 38 10.39 -2.90 24.34
N PHE A 39 11.60 -3.46 24.39
CA PHE A 39 12.27 -4.09 23.25
C PHE A 39 12.64 -5.56 23.47
N ASN A 40 12.09 -6.20 24.51
CA ASN A 40 12.21 -7.65 24.74
C ASN A 40 10.87 -8.34 25.02
N SER A 41 9.75 -7.61 25.09
CA SER A 41 8.42 -8.25 25.12
C SER A 41 8.17 -8.99 23.79
N PRO A 42 7.68 -10.24 23.82
CA PRO A 42 7.23 -10.93 22.63
C PRO A 42 6.14 -10.16 21.86
N VAL A 43 5.18 -9.56 22.59
CA VAL A 43 4.10 -8.75 22.00
C VAL A 43 4.67 -7.56 21.25
N ALA A 44 5.70 -6.92 21.83
CA ALA A 44 6.40 -5.81 21.22
C ALA A 44 7.20 -6.18 19.98
N LEU A 45 7.95 -7.28 20.07
CA LEU A 45 8.86 -7.70 19.03
C LEU A 45 8.12 -8.20 17.80
N CYS A 46 6.92 -8.78 17.96
CA CYS A 46 6.04 -9.11 16.85
C CYS A 46 5.63 -7.87 16.03
N SER A 47 5.54 -6.67 16.65
CA SER A 47 5.17 -5.43 15.96
C SER A 47 6.36 -4.61 15.44
N ILE A 48 7.58 -4.94 15.87
CA ILE A 48 8.79 -4.18 15.53
C ILE A 48 9.57 -4.91 14.45
N ARG A 49 9.92 -4.19 13.39
CA ARG A 49 10.83 -4.66 12.34
C ARG A 49 12.22 -4.07 12.50
N LEU A 50 13.21 -4.93 12.69
CA LEU A 50 14.60 -4.55 12.60
C LEU A 50 14.96 -4.40 11.12
N ARG A 51 15.13 -3.16 10.66
CA ARG A 51 15.60 -2.86 9.30
C ARG A 51 17.09 -2.59 9.31
N VAL A 52 17.87 -3.51 8.74
CA VAL A 52 19.28 -3.33 8.42
C VAL A 52 19.36 -2.55 7.10
N CYS A 53 19.58 -1.24 7.21
CA CYS A 53 19.73 -0.35 6.07
C CYS A 53 21.03 0.44 6.24
N PRO A 54 22.10 0.08 5.51
CA PRO A 54 23.27 0.93 5.41
C PRO A 54 22.82 2.15 4.61
N LYS A 55 22.52 3.28 5.29
CA LYS A 55 22.27 4.58 4.64
C LYS A 55 23.56 5.06 3.97
N VAL A 56 23.92 4.46 2.85
CA VAL A 56 25.22 4.59 2.18
C VAL A 56 24.94 4.99 0.74
N ALA A 57 24.27 6.14 0.57
CA ALA A 57 23.97 6.67 -0.77
C ALA A 57 25.21 7.29 -1.46
N SER A 58 26.32 7.50 -0.73
CA SER A 58 27.45 8.30 -1.24
C SER A 58 28.82 8.00 -0.60
N LEU A 59 29.00 6.88 0.10
CA LEU A 59 30.24 6.63 0.87
C LEU A 59 31.19 5.67 0.13
N ASP A 60 32.49 5.89 0.34
CA ASP A 60 33.58 5.05 -0.17
C ASP A 60 33.56 3.64 0.45
N ARG A 61 34.33 2.71 -0.12
CA ARG A 61 34.34 1.29 0.30
C ARG A 61 34.59 1.10 1.81
N THR A 62 35.50 1.86 2.41
CA THR A 62 35.92 1.77 3.81
C THR A 62 34.83 2.14 4.81
N ASP A 63 34.06 3.19 4.52
CA ASP A 63 33.05 3.71 5.45
C ASP A 63 31.85 2.75 5.59
N ALA A 64 31.53 2.01 4.52
CA ALA A 64 30.46 1.01 4.55
C ALA A 64 30.82 -0.22 5.40
N GLU A 65 32.06 -0.71 5.31
CA GLU A 65 32.51 -1.84 6.16
C GLU A 65 32.53 -1.44 7.64
N GLU A 66 32.94 -0.21 7.96
CA GLU A 66 32.89 0.31 9.34
C GLU A 66 31.46 0.37 9.86
N VAL A 67 30.48 0.78 9.04
CA VAL A 67 29.06 0.78 9.42
C VAL A 67 28.58 -0.62 9.78
N PHE A 68 28.91 -1.64 8.98
CA PHE A 68 28.54 -3.02 9.29
C PHE A 68 29.26 -3.55 10.53
N SER A 69 30.55 -3.24 10.70
CA SER A 69 31.31 -3.60 11.91
C SER A 69 30.67 -3.00 13.17
N ARG A 70 30.32 -1.71 13.14
CA ARG A 70 29.62 -1.04 14.26
C ARG A 70 28.24 -1.65 14.52
N MET A 71 27.51 -2.05 13.48
CA MET A 71 26.24 -2.76 13.64
C MET A 71 26.44 -4.11 14.34
N SER A 72 27.46 -4.88 13.93
CA SER A 72 27.83 -6.14 14.58
C SER A 72 28.17 -5.92 16.06
N ASP A 73 29.00 -4.94 16.39
CA ASP A 73 29.41 -4.65 17.77
C ASP A 73 28.20 -4.31 18.67
N VAL A 74 27.26 -3.52 18.15
CA VAL A 74 26.01 -3.20 18.85
C VAL A 74 25.17 -4.45 19.05
N MET A 75 25.11 -5.35 18.07
CA MET A 75 24.35 -6.60 18.19
C MET A 75 25.00 -7.61 19.15
N VAL A 76 26.34 -7.71 19.19
CA VAL A 76 27.05 -8.53 20.18
C VAL A 76 26.69 -8.12 21.61
N CYS A 77 26.53 -6.82 21.85
CA CYS A 77 26.14 -6.29 23.15
C CYS A 77 24.62 -6.36 23.43
N SER A 78 23.82 -6.74 22.43
CA SER A 78 22.37 -6.77 22.51
C SER A 78 21.88 -8.15 22.95
N LYS A 79 20.96 -8.17 23.92
CA LYS A 79 20.24 -9.39 24.35
C LYS A 79 18.88 -9.56 23.66
N ARG A 80 18.60 -8.77 22.63
CA ARG A 80 17.31 -8.72 21.95
C ARG A 80 17.19 -9.88 20.97
N ASN A 81 16.03 -10.52 20.99
CA ASN A 81 15.68 -11.58 20.05
C ASN A 81 14.72 -11.03 18.99
N TYR A 82 15.19 -10.84 17.77
CA TYR A 82 14.37 -10.24 16.73
C TYR A 82 13.44 -11.28 16.09
N ILE A 83 12.17 -10.88 15.89
CA ILE A 83 11.14 -11.71 15.24
C ILE A 83 11.00 -11.32 13.76
N ASN A 84 11.01 -10.01 13.49
CA ASN A 84 10.91 -9.45 12.14
C ASN A 84 12.22 -8.77 11.74
N VAL A 85 12.89 -9.31 10.72
CA VAL A 85 14.18 -8.81 10.24
C VAL A 85 14.08 -8.48 8.75
N GLU A 86 14.56 -7.30 8.36
CA GLU A 86 14.61 -6.85 6.97
C GLU A 86 15.99 -6.29 6.65
N PHE A 87 16.65 -6.86 5.64
CA PHE A 87 17.78 -6.25 4.95
C PHE A 87 17.23 -5.40 3.80
N PHE A 88 17.57 -4.12 3.79
CA PHE A 88 17.02 -3.16 2.82
C PHE A 88 18.18 -2.45 2.10
N HIS A 89 18.28 -2.61 0.78
CA HIS A 89 19.37 -2.07 -0.04
C HIS A 89 20.78 -2.50 0.40
N VAL A 90 20.93 -3.76 0.83
CA VAL A 90 22.21 -4.32 1.28
C VAL A 90 22.93 -5.02 0.12
N ASN A 91 24.21 -4.73 -0.06
CA ASN A 91 25.09 -5.44 -0.99
C ASN A 91 25.91 -6.51 -0.23
N PHE A 92 25.62 -7.79 -0.46
CA PHE A 92 26.25 -8.97 0.14
C PHE A 92 27.51 -9.47 -0.59
N GLU A 93 27.95 -8.78 -1.66
CA GLU A 93 29.32 -8.92 -2.17
C GLU A 93 30.35 -8.39 -1.15
N ARG A 94 29.90 -7.56 -0.21
CA ARG A 94 30.70 -7.02 0.88
C ARG A 94 30.87 -8.06 1.99
N PRO A 95 32.10 -8.41 2.40
CA PRO A 95 32.35 -9.40 3.43
C PRO A 95 31.65 -9.08 4.77
N MET A 96 31.74 -7.85 5.29
CA MET A 96 31.12 -7.53 6.58
C MET A 96 29.59 -7.58 6.53
N ALA A 97 28.98 -7.25 5.39
CA ALA A 97 27.53 -7.37 5.22
C ALA A 97 27.06 -8.83 5.31
N ARG A 98 27.84 -9.74 4.73
CA ARG A 98 27.60 -11.18 4.77
C ARG A 98 27.84 -11.76 6.16
N GLU A 99 28.94 -11.38 6.80
CA GLU A 99 29.21 -11.78 8.19
C GLU A 99 28.10 -11.33 9.13
N LEU A 100 27.62 -10.08 8.97
CA LEU A 100 26.49 -9.56 9.74
C LEU A 100 25.22 -10.40 9.55
N LEU A 101 24.93 -10.84 8.32
CA LEU A 101 23.79 -11.71 8.03
C LEU A 101 23.86 -13.02 8.81
N PHE A 102 24.97 -13.76 8.66
CA PHE A 102 25.13 -15.03 9.36
C PHE A 102 25.17 -14.85 10.87
N PHE A 103 25.87 -13.83 11.37
CA PHE A 103 25.94 -13.52 12.79
C PHE A 103 24.54 -13.27 13.38
N MET A 104 23.71 -12.46 12.71
CA MET A 104 22.36 -12.16 13.20
C MET A 104 21.44 -13.38 13.12
N VAL A 105 21.49 -14.15 12.03
CA VAL A 105 20.70 -15.37 11.85
C VAL A 105 21.07 -16.39 12.93
N GLN A 106 22.35 -16.54 13.25
CA GLN A 106 22.79 -17.42 14.34
C GLN A 106 22.35 -16.92 15.72
N LEU A 107 22.42 -15.61 15.97
CA LEU A 107 22.00 -15.03 17.25
C LEU A 107 20.49 -15.17 17.51
N CYS A 108 19.68 -15.08 16.45
CA CYS A 108 18.21 -15.03 16.53
C CYS A 108 17.53 -16.24 15.86
N CYS A 109 18.23 -17.36 15.67
CA CYS A 109 17.76 -18.51 14.89
C CYS A 109 16.40 -19.05 15.38
N ASP A 110 16.22 -19.12 16.70
CA ASP A 110 15.03 -19.65 17.34
C ASP A 110 13.87 -18.63 17.44
N THR A 111 14.03 -17.40 16.95
CA THR A 111 13.00 -16.35 17.10
C THR A 111 12.58 -15.67 15.81
N ILE A 112 13.39 -15.69 14.75
CA ILE A 112 13.03 -15.08 13.48
C ILE A 112 11.85 -15.86 12.87
N GLU A 113 10.72 -15.17 12.73
CA GLU A 113 9.51 -15.65 12.05
C GLU A 113 9.40 -15.01 10.66
N ASN A 114 9.87 -13.75 10.53
CA ASN A 114 9.75 -12.97 9.30
C ASN A 114 11.11 -12.47 8.84
N LEU A 115 11.56 -12.92 7.67
CA LEU A 115 12.82 -12.51 7.05
C LEU A 115 12.58 -11.87 5.69
N ALA A 116 13.14 -10.68 5.48
CA ALA A 116 13.02 -9.97 4.22
C ALA A 116 14.38 -9.51 3.69
N PHE A 117 14.62 -9.75 2.41
CA PHE A 117 15.70 -9.15 1.63
C PHE A 117 15.03 -8.26 0.59
N THR A 118 15.16 -6.94 0.73
CA THR A 118 14.46 -5.96 -0.11
C THR A 118 15.45 -5.11 -0.88
N ASN A 119 15.42 -5.23 -2.20
CA ASN A 119 16.40 -4.62 -3.11
C ASN A 119 17.85 -4.94 -2.71
N CYS A 120 18.10 -6.19 -2.34
CA CYS A 120 19.44 -6.67 -2.00
C CYS A 120 20.15 -7.22 -3.25
N HIS A 121 21.48 -7.17 -3.23
CA HIS A 121 22.32 -7.69 -4.32
C HIS A 121 23.48 -8.51 -3.74
N GLY A 122 24.03 -9.42 -4.54
CA GLY A 122 25.24 -10.16 -4.18
C GLY A 122 25.02 -11.34 -3.23
N LEU A 123 23.76 -11.61 -2.81
CA LEU A 123 23.44 -12.78 -2.00
C LEU A 123 23.48 -14.02 -2.90
N ARG A 124 24.26 -15.02 -2.49
CA ARG A 124 24.36 -16.27 -3.25
C ARG A 124 23.23 -17.23 -2.88
N ARG A 125 22.85 -18.09 -3.82
CA ARG A 125 21.87 -19.16 -3.62
C ARG A 125 22.25 -20.07 -2.44
N SER A 126 23.49 -20.53 -2.38
CA SER A 126 23.99 -21.39 -1.30
C SER A 126 23.89 -20.71 0.07
N GLU A 127 24.25 -19.44 0.15
CA GLU A 127 24.17 -18.62 1.37
C GLU A 127 22.72 -18.44 1.83
N LEU A 128 21.79 -18.20 0.91
CA LEU A 128 20.37 -18.11 1.23
C LEU A 128 19.88 -19.43 1.84
N TRP A 129 20.21 -20.58 1.25
CA TRP A 129 19.78 -21.86 1.79
C TRP A 129 20.35 -22.16 3.18
N GLN A 130 21.65 -21.88 3.39
CA GLN A 130 22.25 -21.99 4.72
C GLN A 130 21.53 -21.12 5.75
N VAL A 131 21.13 -19.90 5.38
CA VAL A 131 20.34 -19.04 6.26
C VAL A 131 18.99 -19.66 6.56
N LEU A 132 18.27 -20.15 5.55
CA LEU A 132 16.93 -20.72 5.73
C LEU A 132 16.93 -22.00 6.58
N GLU A 133 17.96 -22.84 6.46
CA GLU A 133 18.13 -24.04 7.28
C GLU A 133 18.30 -23.73 8.77
N LEU A 134 18.89 -22.59 9.09
CA LEU A 134 19.07 -22.12 10.47
C LEU A 134 17.78 -21.55 11.09
N LEU A 135 16.68 -21.42 10.33
CA LEU A 135 15.47 -20.70 10.76
C LEU A 135 14.24 -21.61 10.88
N PRO A 136 14.13 -22.44 11.95
CA PRO A 136 13.05 -23.42 12.12
C PRO A 136 11.68 -22.82 12.47
N LYS A 137 11.59 -21.49 12.69
CA LYS A 137 10.34 -20.78 12.98
C LYS A 137 9.87 -19.84 11.85
N LEU A 138 10.57 -19.82 10.72
CA LEU A 138 10.26 -18.93 9.61
C LEU A 138 8.85 -19.21 9.06
N THR A 139 7.97 -18.20 9.10
CA THR A 139 6.60 -18.22 8.55
C THR A 139 6.47 -17.35 7.32
N ASP A 140 7.22 -16.24 7.23
CA ASP A 140 7.18 -15.32 6.09
C ASP A 140 8.58 -15.02 5.56
N LEU A 141 8.74 -15.18 4.25
CA LEU A 141 9.97 -14.89 3.52
C LEU A 141 9.69 -13.90 2.38
N THR A 142 10.46 -12.81 2.33
CA THR A 142 10.45 -11.87 1.20
C THR A 142 11.83 -11.80 0.58
N ILE A 143 11.89 -11.97 -0.73
CA ILE A 143 13.12 -11.85 -1.52
C ILE A 143 12.83 -10.91 -2.68
N SER A 144 13.53 -9.79 -2.71
CA SER A 144 13.47 -8.80 -3.78
C SER A 144 14.87 -8.32 -4.10
N GLY A 145 15.23 -8.41 -5.39
CA GLY A 145 16.57 -8.15 -5.88
C GLY A 145 17.23 -9.40 -6.47
N GLY A 146 18.43 -9.23 -7.02
CA GLY A 146 19.13 -10.31 -7.71
C GLY A 146 19.83 -11.26 -6.74
N ILE A 147 19.46 -12.55 -6.79
CA ILE A 147 20.22 -13.64 -6.18
C ILE A 147 21.18 -14.20 -7.22
N TYR A 148 22.44 -14.37 -6.83
CA TYR A 148 23.49 -14.93 -7.68
C TYR A 148 23.52 -16.45 -7.54
N TYR A 149 23.64 -17.16 -8.66
CA TYR A 149 23.81 -18.61 -8.67
C TYR A 149 25.28 -18.94 -8.68
N ASP A 150 25.68 -19.81 -7.76
CA ASP A 150 27.02 -20.38 -7.78
C ASP A 150 27.10 -21.39 -8.93
N GLU A 151 28.18 -21.37 -9.72
CA GLU A 151 28.34 -22.15 -10.96
C GLU A 151 28.33 -23.68 -10.76
N PHE A 152 28.21 -24.18 -9.52
CA PHE A 152 28.44 -25.58 -9.15
C PHE A 152 27.33 -26.23 -8.30
N ASP A 153 26.19 -25.58 -8.05
CA ASP A 153 25.27 -25.97 -6.96
C ASP A 153 23.87 -26.40 -7.44
N ASN A 154 23.80 -27.18 -8.53
CA ASN A 154 22.52 -27.67 -9.09
C ASN A 154 21.94 -28.88 -8.34
N ASP A 155 22.72 -29.57 -7.51
CA ASP A 155 22.34 -30.86 -6.88
C ASP A 155 22.24 -30.81 -5.35
N ALA A 156 22.27 -29.63 -4.72
CA ALA A 156 22.13 -29.52 -3.26
C ALA A 156 20.71 -29.92 -2.82
N GLU A 157 20.59 -30.89 -1.92
CA GLU A 157 19.33 -31.23 -1.26
C GLU A 157 18.88 -30.04 -0.40
N VAL A 158 17.78 -29.40 -0.78
CA VAL A 158 17.21 -28.27 -0.04
C VAL A 158 16.24 -28.79 1.03
N THR A 159 16.40 -28.32 2.26
CA THR A 159 15.53 -28.66 3.38
C THR A 159 14.10 -28.13 3.18
N GLU A 160 13.09 -28.96 3.45
CA GLU A 160 11.67 -28.55 3.41
C GLU A 160 11.34 -27.44 4.45
N LEU A 161 10.76 -26.34 3.98
CA LEU A 161 10.34 -25.20 4.80
C LEU A 161 8.91 -25.40 5.30
N LYS A 162 8.71 -26.37 6.20
CA LYS A 162 7.37 -26.82 6.66
C LYS A 162 6.53 -25.77 7.37
N LYS A 163 7.14 -24.76 7.98
CA LYS A 163 6.42 -23.68 8.69
C LYS A 163 6.18 -22.44 7.82
N LEU A 164 6.75 -22.39 6.62
CA LEU A 164 6.60 -21.24 5.75
C LEU A 164 5.16 -21.19 5.23
N GLU A 165 4.45 -20.14 5.61
CA GLU A 165 3.06 -19.90 5.22
C GLU A 165 2.96 -18.85 4.10
N SER A 166 3.97 -17.99 3.97
CA SER A 166 3.95 -16.79 3.15
C SER A 166 5.29 -16.56 2.45
N LEU A 167 5.24 -16.39 1.13
CA LEU A 167 6.42 -16.21 0.29
C LEU A 167 6.18 -15.09 -0.72
N SER A 168 7.10 -14.13 -0.75
CA SER A 168 7.12 -13.05 -1.73
C SER A 168 8.45 -13.03 -2.49
N LEU A 169 8.38 -13.12 -3.82
CA LEU A 169 9.52 -13.12 -4.72
C LEU A 169 9.39 -11.99 -5.75
N ASP A 170 10.32 -11.06 -5.76
CA ASP A 170 10.49 -10.07 -6.84
C ASP A 170 11.73 -10.45 -7.65
N ILE A 171 11.47 -11.22 -8.72
CA ILE A 171 12.47 -11.95 -9.49
C ILE A 171 12.86 -11.11 -10.71
N GLY A 172 14.16 -10.91 -10.86
CA GLY A 172 14.78 -10.34 -12.07
C GLY A 172 14.78 -11.34 -13.23
N ASP A 173 15.94 -11.55 -13.83
CA ASP A 173 16.07 -12.36 -15.05
C ASP A 173 16.22 -13.87 -14.79
N ASP A 174 16.71 -14.25 -13.60
CA ASP A 174 16.97 -15.65 -13.24
C ASP A 174 15.91 -16.24 -12.32
N CYS A 175 15.22 -17.28 -12.81
CA CYS A 175 13.96 -17.75 -12.24
C CYS A 175 14.01 -19.20 -11.78
N ARG A 176 15.21 -19.80 -11.73
CA ARG A 176 15.43 -21.17 -11.24
C ARG A 176 15.04 -21.31 -9.75
N LEU A 177 15.35 -20.31 -8.93
CA LEU A 177 15.13 -20.28 -7.48
C LEU A 177 13.65 -20.41 -7.13
N TYR A 178 12.80 -19.81 -7.95
CA TYR A 178 11.36 -19.90 -7.76
C TYR A 178 10.86 -21.34 -7.88
N GLN A 179 11.44 -22.14 -8.79
CA GLN A 179 11.02 -23.53 -8.98
C GLN A 179 11.31 -24.39 -7.74
N ASP A 180 12.40 -24.12 -7.02
CA ASP A 180 12.71 -24.84 -5.78
C ASP A 180 11.67 -24.56 -4.69
N PHE A 181 11.22 -23.30 -4.57
CA PHE A 181 10.21 -22.95 -3.57
C PHE A 181 8.88 -23.68 -3.80
N LEU A 182 8.52 -23.99 -5.05
CA LEU A 182 7.28 -24.71 -5.35
C LEU A 182 7.28 -26.16 -4.83
N THR A 183 8.46 -26.75 -4.62
CA THR A 183 8.59 -28.14 -4.16
C THR A 183 8.85 -28.25 -2.66
N ILE A 184 9.54 -27.28 -2.06
CA ILE A 184 9.97 -27.33 -0.65
C ILE A 184 9.03 -26.63 0.34
N THR A 185 7.92 -26.03 -0.11
CA THR A 185 6.99 -25.25 0.75
C THR A 185 5.58 -25.89 0.81
N PRO A 186 5.41 -27.02 1.51
CA PRO A 186 4.17 -27.83 1.46
C PRO A 186 2.97 -27.22 2.21
N ASN A 187 3.16 -26.16 3.00
CA ASN A 187 2.11 -25.50 3.78
C ASN A 187 1.90 -24.03 3.37
N LEU A 188 2.42 -23.63 2.22
CA LEU A 188 2.34 -22.25 1.76
C LEU A 188 0.88 -21.89 1.44
N SER A 189 0.37 -20.85 2.10
CA SER A 189 -1.00 -20.33 1.90
C SER A 189 -1.01 -19.03 1.10
N LYS A 190 0.05 -18.23 1.20
CA LYS A 190 0.19 -16.93 0.53
C LYS A 190 1.40 -16.95 -0.38
N PHE A 191 1.17 -16.66 -1.66
CA PHE A 191 2.23 -16.57 -2.63
C PHE A 191 2.16 -15.27 -3.42
N SER A 192 3.26 -14.53 -3.47
CA SER A 192 3.40 -13.31 -4.24
C SER A 192 4.63 -13.41 -5.14
N VAL A 193 4.45 -13.19 -6.44
CA VAL A 193 5.55 -13.19 -7.39
C VAL A 193 5.43 -12.00 -8.35
N ARG A 194 6.55 -11.29 -8.51
CA ARG A 194 6.75 -10.31 -9.58
C ARG A 194 7.88 -10.79 -10.48
N THR A 195 7.67 -10.74 -11.79
CA THR A 195 8.68 -11.06 -12.80
C THR A 195 8.71 -9.98 -13.87
N ILE A 196 9.92 -9.52 -14.25
CA ILE A 196 10.09 -8.45 -15.23
C ILE A 196 10.02 -9.00 -16.67
N HIS A 197 10.66 -10.14 -16.95
CA HIS A 197 10.73 -10.73 -18.30
C HIS A 197 9.76 -11.90 -18.52
N GLY A 198 8.83 -12.15 -17.58
CA GLY A 198 7.86 -13.24 -17.69
C GLY A 198 8.50 -14.63 -17.66
N CYS A 199 9.65 -14.73 -16.99
CA CYS A 199 10.39 -15.97 -16.79
C CYS A 199 9.67 -16.97 -15.88
N VAL A 200 8.74 -16.48 -15.06
CA VAL A 200 7.81 -17.30 -14.29
C VAL A 200 6.47 -17.33 -15.02
N ASP A 201 6.02 -18.53 -15.37
CA ASP A 201 4.70 -18.74 -15.93
C ASP A 201 3.70 -19.04 -14.81
N LEU A 202 2.51 -18.43 -14.86
CA LEU A 202 1.39 -18.79 -13.97
C LEU A 202 1.08 -20.30 -14.04
N ARG A 203 1.36 -20.94 -15.18
CA ARG A 203 1.22 -22.38 -15.35
C ARG A 203 2.14 -23.17 -14.42
N ASP A 204 3.35 -22.70 -14.11
CA ASP A 204 4.25 -23.42 -13.23
C ASP A 204 3.68 -23.50 -11.80
N VAL A 205 3.00 -22.43 -11.35
CA VAL A 205 2.26 -22.39 -10.07
C VAL A 205 1.16 -23.46 -10.05
N VAL A 206 0.48 -23.65 -11.18
CA VAL A 206 -0.67 -24.56 -11.33
C VAL A 206 -0.24 -26.01 -11.52
N LEU A 207 0.79 -26.24 -12.33
CA LEU A 207 1.27 -27.56 -12.73
C LEU A 207 2.12 -28.22 -11.63
N THR A 208 2.67 -27.44 -10.70
CA THR A 208 3.35 -28.01 -9.55
C THR A 208 2.34 -28.67 -8.62
N ARG A 209 2.46 -30.00 -8.53
CA ARG A 209 1.43 -30.87 -7.96
C ARG A 209 1.08 -30.42 -6.54
N TYR A 210 -0.20 -30.09 -6.34
CA TYR A 210 -0.82 -29.62 -5.09
C TYR A 210 -0.55 -28.16 -4.68
N PHE A 211 0.42 -27.48 -5.28
CA PHE A 211 0.80 -26.12 -4.88
C PHE A 211 -0.33 -25.09 -5.09
N SER A 212 -1.06 -25.14 -6.21
CA SER A 212 -2.19 -24.23 -6.42
C SER A 212 -3.38 -24.49 -5.48
N HIS A 213 -3.49 -25.70 -4.92
CA HIS A 213 -4.60 -26.09 -4.05
C HIS A 213 -4.38 -25.67 -2.60
N GLN A 214 -3.15 -25.46 -2.15
CA GLN A 214 -2.85 -24.97 -0.80
C GLN A 214 -3.00 -23.44 -0.67
N LEU A 215 -2.97 -22.69 -1.77
CA LEU A 215 -3.02 -21.23 -1.75
C LEU A 215 -4.42 -20.68 -1.45
N ASP A 216 -4.49 -19.78 -0.47
CA ASP A 216 -5.64 -18.91 -0.21
C ASP A 216 -5.47 -17.51 -0.84
N THR A 217 -4.23 -17.08 -1.06
CA THR A 217 -3.86 -15.75 -1.55
C THR A 217 -2.78 -15.87 -2.61
N LEU A 218 -3.03 -15.26 -3.77
CA LEU A 218 -2.08 -15.21 -4.88
C LEU A 218 -1.94 -13.76 -5.37
N SER A 219 -0.71 -13.28 -5.44
CA SER A 219 -0.35 -12.05 -6.14
C SER A 219 0.63 -12.37 -7.26
N PHE A 220 0.26 -12.07 -8.49
CA PHE A 220 1.07 -12.36 -9.67
C PHE A 220 1.20 -11.12 -10.53
N SER A 221 2.44 -10.67 -10.75
CA SER A 221 2.76 -9.49 -11.55
C SER A 221 3.78 -9.83 -12.63
N THR A 222 3.44 -9.59 -13.89
CA THR A 222 4.38 -9.77 -15.01
C THR A 222 4.18 -8.71 -16.10
N ASN A 223 5.27 -8.38 -16.81
CA ASN A 223 5.18 -7.57 -18.01
C ASN A 223 4.92 -8.40 -19.29
N ARG A 224 4.79 -9.73 -19.18
CA ARG A 224 4.48 -10.62 -20.30
C ARG A 224 2.98 -10.65 -20.61
N CYS A 225 2.66 -10.73 -21.91
CA CYS A 225 1.31 -11.00 -22.39
C CYS A 225 1.04 -12.51 -22.45
N PHE A 226 -0.19 -12.90 -22.12
CA PHE A 226 -0.64 -14.29 -22.15
C PHE A 226 -1.66 -14.53 -23.26
N ASN A 227 -1.60 -15.72 -23.84
CA ASN A 227 -2.57 -16.22 -24.80
C ASN A 227 -3.75 -16.91 -24.10
N GLN A 228 -4.88 -17.03 -24.81
CA GLN A 228 -6.11 -17.62 -24.26
C GLN A 228 -5.93 -19.05 -23.73
N SER A 229 -5.13 -19.87 -24.41
CA SER A 229 -4.88 -21.27 -24.04
C SER A 229 -4.11 -21.42 -22.73
N GLU A 230 -3.37 -20.40 -22.29
CA GLU A 230 -2.58 -20.49 -21.06
C GLU A 230 -3.47 -20.40 -19.81
N PHE A 231 -4.68 -19.85 -19.94
CA PHE A 231 -5.65 -19.73 -18.85
C PHE A 231 -6.66 -20.88 -18.75
N SER A 232 -6.72 -21.79 -19.72
CA SER A 232 -7.75 -22.85 -19.72
C SER A 232 -7.54 -23.90 -18.63
N ASP A 233 -6.29 -24.12 -18.24
CA ASP A 233 -5.90 -25.21 -17.33
C ASP A 233 -5.64 -24.72 -15.90
N MET A 234 -5.91 -23.43 -15.61
CA MET A 234 -5.65 -22.84 -14.30
C MET A 234 -6.71 -23.25 -13.27
N ASN A 235 -6.28 -23.96 -12.22
CA ASN A 235 -7.15 -24.43 -11.13
C ASN A 235 -6.73 -23.84 -9.77
N PHE A 236 -7.53 -22.88 -9.29
CA PHE A 236 -7.38 -22.21 -8.00
C PHE A 236 -8.68 -22.31 -7.19
N THR A 237 -9.01 -23.51 -6.72
CA THR A 237 -10.28 -23.79 -6.04
C THR A 237 -10.42 -23.17 -4.64
N HIS A 238 -9.31 -23.03 -3.90
CA HIS A 238 -9.31 -22.55 -2.51
C HIS A 238 -9.03 -21.05 -2.39
N LEU A 239 -8.72 -20.39 -3.52
CA LEU A 239 -8.28 -19.01 -3.53
C LEU A 239 -9.40 -18.06 -3.07
N THR A 240 -9.09 -17.28 -2.05
CA THR A 240 -9.96 -16.24 -1.49
C THR A 240 -9.54 -14.84 -1.90
N LYS A 241 -8.26 -14.67 -2.29
CA LYS A 241 -7.68 -13.40 -2.73
C LYS A 241 -6.80 -13.58 -3.96
N LEU A 242 -7.06 -12.78 -4.98
CA LEU A 242 -6.26 -12.72 -6.20
C LEU A 242 -5.88 -11.27 -6.53
N ASP A 243 -4.59 -11.00 -6.69
CA ASP A 243 -4.06 -9.77 -7.26
C ASP A 243 -3.28 -10.11 -8.53
N LEU A 244 -3.81 -9.74 -9.68
CA LEU A 244 -3.26 -10.10 -10.98
C LEU A 244 -2.89 -8.85 -11.77
N LYS A 245 -1.60 -8.69 -12.06
CA LYS A 245 -1.06 -7.63 -12.91
C LYS A 245 -0.36 -8.25 -14.11
N ILE A 246 -0.93 -8.08 -15.31
CA ILE A 246 -0.35 -8.61 -16.54
C ILE A 246 -0.36 -7.55 -17.64
N SER A 247 0.63 -7.60 -18.52
CA SER A 247 0.54 -6.87 -19.79
C SER A 247 -0.49 -7.55 -20.69
N GLY A 248 -1.35 -6.77 -21.34
CA GLY A 248 -2.34 -7.31 -22.28
C GLY A 248 -3.55 -7.95 -21.60
N SER A 249 -4.30 -8.78 -22.34
CA SER A 249 -5.66 -9.19 -21.94
C SER A 249 -5.70 -10.37 -20.97
N VAL A 250 -6.61 -10.30 -19.99
CA VAL A 250 -7.04 -11.46 -19.19
C VAL A 250 -8.17 -12.18 -19.90
N TRP A 251 -8.26 -13.50 -19.71
CA TRP A 251 -9.27 -14.34 -20.34
C TRP A 251 -10.31 -14.86 -19.33
N PRO A 252 -11.60 -14.97 -19.72
CA PRO A 252 -12.70 -15.39 -18.83
C PRO A 252 -12.50 -16.77 -18.17
N GLN A 253 -11.73 -17.65 -18.81
CA GLN A 253 -11.47 -19.03 -18.38
C GLN A 253 -10.85 -19.10 -16.99
N LEU A 254 -9.99 -18.12 -16.65
CA LEU A 254 -9.32 -18.03 -15.35
C LEU A 254 -10.30 -18.06 -14.17
N PHE A 255 -11.43 -17.36 -14.31
CA PHE A 255 -12.38 -17.17 -13.22
C PHE A 255 -13.40 -18.31 -13.09
N LYS A 256 -13.38 -19.32 -13.96
CA LYS A 256 -14.41 -20.38 -13.96
C LYS A 256 -14.40 -21.24 -12.69
N GLN A 257 -13.26 -21.38 -12.03
CA GLN A 257 -13.09 -22.28 -10.87
C GLN A 257 -12.94 -21.54 -9.53
N MET A 258 -12.81 -20.21 -9.57
CA MET A 258 -12.53 -19.36 -8.41
C MET A 258 -13.80 -18.96 -7.65
N LYS A 259 -14.50 -19.93 -7.05
CA LYS A 259 -15.81 -19.72 -6.39
C LYS A 259 -15.72 -19.10 -4.99
N LEU A 260 -14.53 -19.12 -4.39
CA LEU A 260 -14.30 -18.66 -3.02
C LEU A 260 -13.71 -17.26 -2.94
N LEU A 261 -13.47 -16.59 -4.08
CA LEU A 261 -12.92 -15.25 -4.11
C LEU A 261 -13.77 -14.24 -3.32
N THR A 262 -13.09 -13.55 -2.41
CA THR A 262 -13.61 -12.45 -1.60
C THR A 262 -12.93 -11.13 -1.95
N GLU A 263 -11.68 -11.18 -2.41
CA GLU A 263 -10.92 -10.01 -2.88
C GLU A 263 -10.33 -10.30 -4.26
N LEU A 264 -10.59 -9.42 -5.22
CA LEU A 264 -10.05 -9.52 -6.57
C LEU A 264 -9.54 -8.16 -7.03
N GLN A 265 -8.27 -8.11 -7.42
CA GLN A 265 -7.64 -6.98 -8.09
C GLN A 265 -7.06 -7.45 -9.41
N ILE A 266 -7.38 -6.73 -10.49
CA ILE A 266 -6.88 -7.03 -11.84
C ILE A 266 -6.35 -5.74 -12.45
N GLU A 267 -5.08 -5.72 -12.82
CA GLU A 267 -4.45 -4.70 -13.66
C GLU A 267 -4.06 -5.32 -15.00
N ALA A 268 -4.93 -5.19 -16.01
CA ALA A 268 -4.79 -5.84 -17.31
C ALA A 268 -5.78 -5.30 -18.36
N GLY A 269 -5.73 -5.83 -19.58
CA GLY A 269 -6.76 -5.68 -20.59
C GLY A 269 -8.01 -6.48 -20.20
N ILE A 270 -9.05 -5.79 -19.75
CA ILE A 270 -10.30 -6.40 -19.30
C ILE A 270 -11.37 -6.15 -20.37
N ASN A 271 -12.15 -7.17 -20.72
CA ASN A 271 -13.29 -7.05 -21.64
C ASN A 271 -14.60 -7.49 -20.98
N ASP A 272 -15.71 -7.34 -21.71
CA ASP A 272 -17.05 -7.70 -21.22
C ASP A 272 -17.19 -9.17 -20.79
N GLU A 273 -16.50 -10.09 -21.45
CA GLU A 273 -16.56 -11.52 -21.10
C GLU A 273 -15.84 -11.83 -19.80
N VAL A 274 -14.75 -11.11 -19.50
CA VAL A 274 -14.05 -11.23 -18.21
C VAL A 274 -14.95 -10.77 -17.07
N ILE A 275 -15.58 -9.60 -17.22
CA ILE A 275 -16.53 -9.08 -16.22
C ILE A 275 -17.69 -10.05 -16.03
N ALA A 276 -18.25 -10.59 -17.12
CA ALA A 276 -19.32 -11.58 -17.08
C ALA A 276 -18.90 -12.85 -16.32
N ALA A 277 -17.68 -13.36 -16.55
CA ALA A 277 -17.17 -14.55 -15.86
C ALA A 277 -16.93 -14.32 -14.37
N ILE A 278 -16.36 -13.17 -13.98
CA ILE A 278 -16.19 -12.78 -12.57
C ILE A 278 -17.56 -12.75 -11.88
N CYS A 279 -18.54 -12.08 -12.50
CA CYS A 279 -19.89 -11.94 -11.94
C CYS A 279 -20.69 -13.25 -11.94
N ALA A 280 -20.31 -14.25 -12.74
CA ALA A 280 -20.96 -15.55 -12.77
C ALA A 280 -20.41 -16.51 -11.70
N THR A 281 -19.12 -16.47 -11.42
CA THR A 281 -18.47 -17.44 -10.51
C THR A 281 -18.16 -16.88 -9.13
N SER A 282 -17.70 -15.63 -9.06
CA SER A 282 -17.10 -15.03 -7.85
C SER A 282 -18.11 -14.22 -7.02
N ILE A 283 -19.30 -14.76 -6.78
CA ILE A 283 -20.42 -14.04 -6.12
C ILE A 283 -20.17 -13.68 -4.64
N LYS A 284 -19.13 -14.25 -4.03
CA LYS A 284 -18.71 -13.97 -2.65
C LYS A 284 -17.81 -12.73 -2.53
N LEU A 285 -17.49 -12.07 -3.65
CA LEU A 285 -16.64 -10.89 -3.67
C LEU A 285 -17.15 -9.79 -2.73
N ARG A 286 -16.24 -9.29 -1.91
CA ARG A 286 -16.39 -8.14 -1.02
C ARG A 286 -15.57 -6.95 -1.51
N LYS A 287 -14.46 -7.20 -2.21
CA LYS A 287 -13.63 -6.18 -2.82
C LYS A 287 -13.33 -6.53 -4.26
N LEU A 288 -13.59 -5.60 -5.18
CA LEU A 288 -13.30 -5.72 -6.59
C LEU A 288 -12.57 -4.48 -7.08
N SER A 289 -11.40 -4.66 -7.67
CA SER A 289 -10.62 -3.58 -8.29
C SER A 289 -10.27 -3.96 -9.72
N LEU A 290 -10.77 -3.17 -10.67
CA LEU A 290 -10.57 -3.35 -12.10
C LEU A 290 -9.76 -2.16 -12.64
N LEU A 291 -8.47 -2.38 -12.89
CA LEU A 291 -7.55 -1.41 -13.47
C LEU A 291 -7.27 -1.80 -14.92
N CYS A 292 -8.05 -1.24 -15.85
CA CYS A 292 -7.92 -1.56 -17.25
C CYS A 292 -6.66 -0.91 -17.85
N SER A 293 -5.75 -1.72 -18.40
CA SER A 293 -4.62 -1.24 -19.20
C SER A 293 -5.10 -0.87 -20.62
N GLY A 294 -5.73 0.30 -20.75
CA GLY A 294 -6.25 0.82 -22.02
C GLY A 294 -7.59 1.54 -21.87
N PHE A 295 -8.15 2.01 -22.99
CA PHE A 295 -9.49 2.59 -23.05
C PHE A 295 -10.50 1.48 -23.41
N VAL A 296 -11.27 1.01 -22.43
CA VAL A 296 -12.26 -0.07 -22.60
C VAL A 296 -13.69 0.47 -22.58
N GLU A 297 -14.51 0.02 -23.55
CA GLU A 297 -15.98 0.09 -23.48
C GLU A 297 -16.52 -1.19 -22.86
N CYS A 298 -17.40 -1.05 -21.86
CA CYS A 298 -18.04 -2.17 -21.17
C CYS A 298 -19.56 -2.12 -21.34
N LYS A 299 -20.13 -3.08 -22.08
CA LYS A 299 -21.58 -3.19 -22.34
C LYS A 299 -22.28 -4.09 -21.32
N LYS A 300 -21.56 -5.01 -20.68
CA LYS A 300 -22.09 -5.96 -19.68
C LYS A 300 -21.93 -5.47 -18.24
N PHE A 301 -21.76 -4.16 -18.05
CA PHE A 301 -21.47 -3.55 -16.76
C PHE A 301 -22.56 -3.81 -15.70
N ASN A 302 -23.82 -3.90 -16.13
CA ASN A 302 -24.96 -4.25 -15.27
C ASN A 302 -24.84 -5.61 -14.57
N MET A 303 -24.02 -6.53 -15.08
CA MET A 303 -23.79 -7.83 -14.43
C MET A 303 -23.16 -7.72 -13.03
N LEU A 304 -22.50 -6.60 -12.72
CA LEU A 304 -21.92 -6.34 -11.40
C LEU A 304 -22.97 -6.40 -10.27
N THR A 305 -24.26 -6.20 -10.57
CA THR A 305 -25.37 -6.36 -9.60
C THR A 305 -25.39 -7.74 -8.94
N ARG A 306 -24.85 -8.78 -9.59
CA ARG A 306 -24.73 -10.13 -9.02
C ARG A 306 -23.79 -10.21 -7.82
N LEU A 307 -22.92 -9.20 -7.62
CA LEU A 307 -21.98 -9.13 -6.52
C LEU A 307 -22.63 -8.46 -5.30
N GLU A 308 -23.66 -9.08 -4.75
CA GLU A 308 -24.48 -8.53 -3.65
C GLU A 308 -23.70 -8.29 -2.34
N ASN A 309 -22.55 -8.94 -2.18
CA ASN A 309 -21.69 -8.82 -1.01
C ASN A 309 -20.60 -7.74 -1.14
N LEU A 310 -20.56 -7.04 -2.26
CA LEU A 310 -19.51 -6.07 -2.56
C LEU A 310 -19.58 -4.87 -1.60
N LYS A 311 -18.44 -4.57 -0.98
CA LYS A 311 -18.24 -3.45 -0.04
C LYS A 311 -17.28 -2.41 -0.59
N ASP A 312 -16.35 -2.80 -1.46
CA ASP A 312 -15.33 -1.94 -2.05
C ASP A 312 -15.25 -2.21 -3.56
N LEU A 313 -15.48 -1.18 -4.36
CA LEU A 313 -15.41 -1.22 -5.81
C LEU A 313 -14.49 -0.12 -6.31
N GLN A 314 -13.45 -0.51 -7.05
CA GLN A 314 -12.55 0.40 -7.75
C GLN A 314 -12.57 0.10 -9.25
N ILE A 315 -12.80 1.14 -10.05
CA ILE A 315 -12.86 1.05 -11.51
C ILE A 315 -11.98 2.13 -12.12
N ARG A 316 -11.04 1.69 -12.97
CA ARG A 316 -10.09 2.54 -13.66
C ARG A 316 -9.91 2.09 -15.11
N GLY A 317 -9.82 3.05 -16.03
CA GLY A 317 -9.59 2.79 -17.46
C GLY A 317 -10.83 2.36 -18.28
N ILE A 318 -12.01 2.22 -17.68
CA ILE A 318 -13.27 2.03 -18.41
C ILE A 318 -13.85 3.40 -18.77
N TYR A 319 -13.89 3.75 -20.07
CA TYR A 319 -14.31 5.10 -20.50
C TYR A 319 -15.77 5.18 -20.92
N LYS A 320 -16.40 4.05 -21.25
CA LYS A 320 -17.79 3.99 -21.71
C LYS A 320 -18.49 2.78 -21.11
N PHE A 321 -19.46 3.05 -20.25
CA PHE A 321 -20.27 2.07 -19.54
C PHE A 321 -21.54 2.78 -19.00
N SER A 322 -22.46 2.03 -18.41
CA SER A 322 -23.72 2.55 -17.88
C SER A 322 -24.03 1.92 -16.52
N TRP A 323 -24.41 2.75 -15.56
CA TRP A 323 -24.88 2.35 -14.24
C TRP A 323 -26.35 1.91 -14.20
N ARG A 324 -27.07 1.98 -15.34
CA ARG A 324 -28.45 1.50 -15.42
C ARG A 324 -28.54 0.04 -14.98
N HIS A 325 -29.48 -0.23 -14.09
CA HIS A 325 -29.72 -1.57 -13.53
C HIS A 325 -28.53 -2.15 -12.75
N VAL A 326 -27.60 -1.31 -12.28
CA VAL A 326 -26.57 -1.69 -11.31
C VAL A 326 -27.07 -1.32 -9.93
N THR A 327 -27.08 -2.28 -9.01
CA THR A 327 -27.51 -2.07 -7.62
C THR A 327 -26.48 -2.66 -6.66
N PHE A 328 -26.22 -1.97 -5.55
CA PHE A 328 -25.41 -2.51 -4.45
C PHE A 328 -25.99 -2.11 -3.10
N SER A 329 -26.25 -3.09 -2.25
CA SER A 329 -26.86 -2.87 -0.92
C SER A 329 -25.84 -2.77 0.22
N LYS A 330 -24.59 -3.18 -0.01
CA LYS A 330 -23.53 -3.23 1.02
C LYS A 330 -22.30 -2.39 0.67
N LEU A 331 -22.34 -1.66 -0.45
CA LEU A 331 -21.19 -0.90 -0.94
C LEU A 331 -20.87 0.25 0.03
N ARG A 332 -19.62 0.31 0.47
CA ARG A 332 -19.11 1.31 1.42
C ARG A 332 -18.06 2.21 0.80
N ARG A 333 -17.27 1.69 -0.14
CA ARG A 333 -16.26 2.43 -0.88
C ARG A 333 -16.48 2.29 -2.39
N LEU A 334 -16.44 3.42 -3.08
CA LEU A 334 -16.52 3.49 -4.54
C LEU A 334 -15.42 4.42 -5.07
N HIS A 335 -14.59 3.90 -5.98
CA HIS A 335 -13.59 4.65 -6.72
C HIS A 335 -13.84 4.55 -8.22
N VAL A 336 -13.91 5.69 -8.90
CA VAL A 336 -14.19 5.76 -10.35
C VAL A 336 -13.38 6.85 -11.05
N ASP A 337 -12.71 6.52 -12.16
CA ASP A 337 -12.00 7.50 -13.02
C ASP A 337 -12.94 8.20 -14.04
N ASN A 338 -14.21 7.79 -14.11
CA ASN A 338 -15.23 8.38 -14.98
C ASN A 338 -16.60 8.07 -14.39
N VAL A 339 -17.43 9.08 -14.16
CA VAL A 339 -18.74 8.86 -13.52
C VAL A 339 -19.78 8.28 -14.47
N ALA A 340 -19.67 8.48 -15.79
CA ALA A 340 -20.74 8.24 -16.77
C ALA A 340 -22.01 9.10 -16.54
N THR A 341 -22.94 9.11 -17.50
CA THR A 341 -24.07 10.08 -17.52
C THR A 341 -25.18 9.76 -16.52
N ASP A 342 -25.35 8.50 -16.16
CA ASP A 342 -26.39 7.96 -15.29
C ASP A 342 -25.95 7.80 -13.82
N PHE A 343 -24.72 8.21 -13.49
CA PHE A 343 -24.15 8.11 -12.14
C PHE A 343 -25.04 8.71 -11.05
N THR A 344 -25.68 9.85 -11.34
CA THR A 344 -26.48 10.57 -10.34
C THR A 344 -27.64 9.71 -9.83
N ASN A 345 -28.26 8.93 -10.71
CA ASN A 345 -29.39 8.08 -10.35
C ASN A 345 -28.91 6.88 -9.55
N PHE A 346 -27.80 6.27 -9.98
CA PHE A 346 -27.17 5.18 -9.25
C PHE A 346 -26.72 5.59 -7.84
N LEU A 347 -26.10 6.76 -7.69
CA LEU A 347 -25.62 7.25 -6.39
C LEU A 347 -26.74 7.38 -5.36
N LYS A 348 -27.96 7.75 -5.78
CA LYS A 348 -29.14 7.82 -4.90
C LYS A 348 -29.52 6.48 -4.28
N GLU A 349 -29.21 5.37 -4.96
CA GLU A 349 -29.53 4.03 -4.50
C GLU A 349 -28.51 3.53 -3.45
N LEU A 350 -27.33 4.15 -3.36
CA LEU A 350 -26.23 3.75 -2.51
C LEU A 350 -26.33 4.30 -1.07
N THR A 351 -27.30 3.81 -0.32
CA THR A 351 -27.56 4.25 1.06
C THR A 351 -26.47 3.91 2.09
N THR A 352 -25.60 2.94 1.79
CA THR A 352 -24.52 2.50 2.69
C THR A 352 -23.16 3.11 2.37
N LEU A 353 -23.06 3.94 1.33
CA LEU A 353 -21.79 4.47 0.83
C LEU A 353 -21.21 5.48 1.83
N LYS A 354 -19.94 5.27 2.18
CA LYS A 354 -19.18 6.10 3.13
C LYS A 354 -17.98 6.80 2.50
N ILE A 355 -17.35 6.16 1.52
CA ILE A 355 -16.16 6.67 0.85
C ILE A 355 -16.46 6.76 -0.65
N LEU A 356 -16.35 7.97 -1.21
CA LEU A 356 -16.51 8.23 -2.63
C LEU A 356 -15.25 8.93 -3.17
N GLU A 357 -14.62 8.29 -4.16
CA GLU A 357 -13.40 8.76 -4.81
C GLU A 357 -13.67 8.90 -6.31
N ILE A 358 -13.55 10.12 -6.85
CA ILE A 358 -13.83 10.41 -8.26
C ILE A 358 -12.61 11.04 -8.90
N HIS A 359 -12.08 10.38 -9.92
CA HIS A 359 -10.88 10.77 -10.65
C HIS A 359 -11.24 11.12 -12.11
N ASP A 360 -12.17 12.07 -12.29
CA ASP A 360 -12.81 12.36 -13.59
C ASP A 360 -12.53 13.78 -14.11
N THR A 361 -11.72 13.86 -15.18
CA THR A 361 -11.37 15.11 -15.88
C THR A 361 -12.54 15.80 -16.60
N LYS A 362 -13.68 15.12 -16.76
CA LYS A 362 -14.87 15.64 -17.46
C LYS A 362 -15.97 16.06 -16.51
N LEU A 363 -15.83 15.81 -15.20
CA LEU A 363 -16.83 16.15 -14.20
C LEU A 363 -17.10 17.66 -14.14
N LYS A 364 -18.37 18.05 -14.25
CA LYS A 364 -18.81 19.46 -14.20
C LYS A 364 -19.46 19.84 -12.88
N ASN A 365 -19.51 21.13 -12.59
CA ASN A 365 -20.14 21.70 -11.40
C ASN A 365 -21.57 21.19 -11.17
N GLU A 366 -22.40 21.15 -12.23
CA GLU A 366 -23.80 20.75 -12.11
C GLU A 366 -23.96 19.27 -11.71
N GLN A 367 -22.98 18.42 -12.06
CA GLN A 367 -22.96 17.03 -11.68
C GLN A 367 -22.58 16.88 -10.21
N LEU A 368 -21.49 17.53 -9.75
CA LEU A 368 -21.08 17.46 -8.35
C LEU A 368 -22.15 18.03 -7.40
N ILE A 369 -22.81 19.13 -7.80
CA ILE A 369 -23.96 19.69 -7.06
C ILE A 369 -25.06 18.64 -6.88
N LYS A 370 -25.38 17.88 -7.93
CA LYS A 370 -26.36 16.79 -7.83
C LYS A 370 -25.84 15.64 -6.97
N PHE A 371 -24.56 15.33 -6.99
CA PHE A 371 -24.00 14.24 -6.18
C PHE A 371 -24.07 14.56 -4.70
N THR A 372 -23.60 15.75 -4.31
CA THR A 372 -23.59 16.23 -2.92
C THR A 372 -25.00 16.31 -2.32
N LEU A 373 -26.01 16.68 -3.13
CA LEU A 373 -27.42 16.65 -2.70
C LEU A 373 -27.99 15.25 -2.47
N ASN A 374 -27.44 14.22 -3.12
CA ASN A 374 -28.01 12.86 -3.15
C ASN A 374 -27.21 11.83 -2.36
N ALA A 375 -26.11 12.23 -1.72
CA ALA A 375 -25.23 11.31 -0.99
C ALA A 375 -24.85 11.85 0.42
N PRO A 376 -25.84 12.04 1.32
CA PRO A 376 -25.60 12.66 2.62
C PRO A 376 -24.79 11.80 3.61
N THR A 377 -24.67 10.49 3.37
CA THR A 377 -24.01 9.54 4.29
C THR A 377 -22.50 9.44 4.13
N ILE A 378 -21.93 10.15 3.14
CA ILE A 378 -20.50 10.11 2.83
C ILE A 378 -19.70 10.72 3.98
N GLU A 379 -18.73 9.95 4.46
CA GLU A 379 -17.77 10.35 5.49
C GLU A 379 -16.45 10.83 4.88
N ARG A 380 -16.09 10.33 3.68
CA ARG A 380 -14.90 10.76 2.93
C ARG A 380 -15.23 11.02 1.47
N LEU A 381 -14.94 12.22 1.00
CA LEU A 381 -15.03 12.62 -0.40
C LEU A 381 -13.64 12.97 -0.94
N GLU A 382 -13.24 12.27 -2.00
CA GLU A 382 -12.03 12.56 -2.76
C GLU A 382 -12.37 12.88 -4.20
N LEU A 383 -11.83 13.99 -4.68
CA LEU A 383 -11.96 14.44 -6.06
C LEU A 383 -10.54 14.69 -6.61
N ALA A 384 -10.20 14.05 -7.71
CA ALA A 384 -8.89 14.18 -8.34
C ALA A 384 -8.97 14.46 -9.83
N PHE A 385 -8.11 15.36 -10.31
CA PHE A 385 -8.01 15.78 -11.71
C PHE A 385 -9.32 16.33 -12.30
N CYS A 386 -10.28 16.75 -11.46
CA CYS A 386 -11.55 17.34 -11.86
C CYS A 386 -11.38 18.83 -12.22
N ASN A 387 -10.56 19.13 -13.23
CA ASN A 387 -10.13 20.48 -13.62
C ASN A 387 -11.26 21.43 -14.07
N LYS A 388 -12.45 20.89 -14.39
CA LYS A 388 -13.64 21.69 -14.74
C LYS A 388 -14.47 22.12 -13.53
N LEU A 389 -14.08 21.69 -12.33
CA LEU A 389 -14.71 22.13 -11.10
C LEU A 389 -14.16 23.47 -10.63
N SER A 390 -15.01 24.26 -10.00
CA SER A 390 -14.66 25.46 -9.25
C SER A 390 -15.41 25.51 -7.92
N ASP A 391 -15.19 26.54 -7.10
CA ASP A 391 -15.87 26.72 -5.80
C ASP A 391 -17.39 26.58 -5.89
N LYS A 392 -17.99 26.92 -7.04
CA LYS A 392 -19.43 26.77 -7.31
C LYS A 392 -19.92 25.32 -7.22
N ALA A 393 -19.07 24.35 -7.55
CA ALA A 393 -19.40 22.93 -7.51
C ALA A 393 -19.71 22.43 -6.09
N PHE A 394 -19.09 23.06 -5.09
CA PHE A 394 -19.15 22.68 -3.69
C PHE A 394 -20.28 23.38 -2.93
N LYS A 395 -21.26 23.95 -3.63
CA LYS A 395 -22.38 24.70 -3.04
C LYS A 395 -23.08 23.96 -1.89
N HIS A 396 -23.25 22.65 -2.02
CA HIS A 396 -23.96 21.79 -1.05
C HIS A 396 -23.01 20.92 -0.22
N LEU A 397 -21.72 21.23 -0.19
CA LEU A 397 -20.76 20.47 0.60
C LEU A 397 -21.07 20.58 2.11
N ALA A 398 -21.46 21.78 2.57
CA ALA A 398 -21.89 22.00 3.95
C ALA A 398 -23.13 21.17 4.37
N ASP A 399 -23.94 20.72 3.41
CA ASP A 399 -25.12 19.87 3.67
C ASP A 399 -24.72 18.40 3.94
N MET A 400 -23.45 18.02 3.72
CA MET A 400 -22.93 16.67 3.99
C MET A 400 -22.52 16.55 5.47
N LEU A 401 -23.51 16.34 6.34
CA LEU A 401 -23.35 16.39 7.80
C LEU A 401 -22.42 15.31 8.39
N ASP A 402 -22.22 14.20 7.67
CA ASP A 402 -21.34 13.11 8.08
C ASP A 402 -19.91 13.23 7.53
N LEU A 403 -19.62 14.24 6.69
CA LEU A 403 -18.32 14.39 6.04
C LEU A 403 -17.23 14.69 7.09
N GLU A 404 -16.30 13.76 7.25
CA GLU A 404 -15.15 13.87 8.15
C GLU A 404 -13.85 14.19 7.39
N GLU A 405 -13.80 13.86 6.11
CA GLU A 405 -12.59 13.96 5.30
C GLU A 405 -12.86 14.47 3.88
N LEU A 406 -12.20 15.55 3.49
CA LEU A 406 -12.23 16.11 2.15
C LEU A 406 -10.84 16.10 1.53
N ARG A 407 -10.74 15.58 0.31
CA ARG A 407 -9.50 15.54 -0.47
C ARG A 407 -9.72 16.11 -1.85
N LEU A 408 -8.94 17.12 -2.19
CA LEU A 408 -9.01 17.81 -3.47
C LEU A 408 -7.65 17.74 -4.15
N TRP A 409 -7.58 17.13 -5.33
CA TRP A 409 -6.35 17.00 -6.10
C TRP A 409 -6.48 17.65 -7.47
N ALA A 410 -5.66 18.69 -7.71
CA ALA A 410 -5.56 19.39 -8.98
C ALA A 410 -6.93 19.92 -9.42
N ILE A 411 -7.63 20.56 -8.48
CA ILE A 411 -8.93 21.18 -8.71
C ILE A 411 -8.75 22.70 -8.69
N ASN A 412 -9.48 23.38 -9.58
CA ASN A 412 -9.42 24.83 -9.68
C ASN A 412 -10.29 25.51 -8.60
N VAL A 413 -9.98 25.21 -7.32
CA VAL A 413 -10.58 25.89 -6.16
C VAL A 413 -9.82 27.16 -5.83
N SER A 414 -10.53 28.21 -5.46
CA SER A 414 -9.96 29.51 -5.11
C SER A 414 -9.95 29.74 -3.61
N LYS A 415 -9.52 30.92 -3.18
CA LYS A 415 -9.53 31.31 -1.77
C LYS A 415 -10.89 31.33 -1.09
N THR A 416 -12.00 31.31 -1.84
CA THR A 416 -13.38 31.30 -1.31
C THR A 416 -13.94 29.89 -1.07
N ILE A 417 -13.14 28.84 -1.24
CA ILE A 417 -13.57 27.45 -1.00
C ILE A 417 -13.96 27.20 0.46
N ASP A 418 -13.37 27.95 1.39
CA ASP A 418 -13.66 27.92 2.82
C ASP A 418 -15.14 28.20 3.13
N GLU A 419 -15.82 29.05 2.34
CA GLU A 419 -17.26 29.32 2.47
C GLU A 419 -18.14 28.08 2.20
N ARG A 420 -17.59 27.08 1.50
CA ARG A 420 -18.29 25.84 1.13
C ARG A 420 -18.01 24.70 2.09
N MET A 421 -16.91 24.77 2.84
CA MET A 421 -16.40 23.67 3.65
C MET A 421 -16.95 23.65 5.08
N LEU A 422 -18.04 24.36 5.37
CA LEU A 422 -18.68 24.48 6.70
C LEU A 422 -19.38 23.18 7.16
N CYS A 423 -18.68 22.05 7.07
CA CYS A 423 -19.17 20.73 7.44
C CYS A 423 -18.87 20.48 8.94
N PRO A 424 -19.88 20.17 9.77
CA PRO A 424 -19.73 20.15 11.23
C PRO A 424 -18.79 19.07 11.77
N LYS A 425 -18.60 17.97 11.02
CA LYS A 425 -17.74 16.84 11.42
C LYS A 425 -16.39 16.80 10.72
N LEU A 426 -16.05 17.80 9.91
CA LEU A 426 -14.84 17.79 9.10
C LEU A 426 -13.60 17.85 10.00
N LYS A 427 -12.80 16.78 9.97
CA LYS A 427 -11.58 16.61 10.78
C LYS A 427 -10.32 16.59 9.93
N LYS A 428 -10.44 16.25 8.65
CA LYS A 428 -9.31 16.10 7.74
C LYS A 428 -9.57 16.85 6.44
N VAL A 429 -8.62 17.69 6.05
CA VAL A 429 -8.63 18.37 4.76
C VAL A 429 -7.29 18.15 4.11
N ILE A 430 -7.31 17.76 2.84
CA ILE A 430 -6.09 17.60 2.06
C ILE A 430 -6.23 18.31 0.73
N PHE A 431 -5.27 19.20 0.46
CA PHE A 431 -5.09 19.86 -0.82
C PHE A 431 -3.82 19.32 -1.49
N TYR A 432 -3.97 18.73 -2.67
CA TYR A 432 -2.88 18.36 -3.56
C TYR A 432 -2.91 19.24 -4.82
N PHE A 433 -1.86 20.01 -5.09
CA PHE A 433 -1.73 20.82 -6.31
C PHE A 433 -2.93 21.76 -6.57
N ASN A 434 -3.43 22.43 -5.53
CA ASN A 434 -4.52 23.41 -5.68
C ASN A 434 -3.92 24.82 -5.67
N ASP A 435 -3.43 25.27 -6.83
CA ASP A 435 -2.52 26.43 -6.91
C ASP A 435 -3.18 27.81 -6.69
N ASN A 436 -4.50 27.84 -6.53
CA ASN A 436 -5.28 29.08 -6.36
C ASN A 436 -5.76 29.32 -4.92
N ILE A 437 -5.38 28.46 -3.98
CA ILE A 437 -5.54 28.74 -2.54
C ILE A 437 -4.37 29.58 -2.03
N GLU A 438 -4.63 30.46 -1.06
CA GLU A 438 -3.67 31.45 -0.56
C GLU A 438 -3.67 31.47 0.98
N ASP A 439 -2.74 32.19 1.62
CA ASP A 439 -2.67 32.26 3.09
C ASP A 439 -4.00 32.71 3.73
N SER A 440 -4.74 33.60 3.06
CA SER A 440 -6.10 34.01 3.48
C SER A 440 -7.10 32.86 3.57
N THR A 441 -6.93 31.81 2.75
CA THR A 441 -7.70 30.57 2.84
C THR A 441 -7.41 29.84 4.13
N LEU A 442 -6.14 29.75 4.54
CA LEU A 442 -5.74 29.10 5.79
C LEU A 442 -6.31 29.81 7.01
N GLU A 443 -6.26 31.14 7.03
CA GLU A 443 -6.85 31.96 8.08
C GLU A 443 -8.37 31.72 8.20
N ALA A 444 -9.05 31.68 7.06
CA ALA A 444 -10.49 31.45 7.03
C ALA A 444 -10.86 30.02 7.44
N LEU A 445 -10.10 29.00 7.03
CA LEU A 445 -10.28 27.62 7.47
C LEU A 445 -10.07 27.51 8.99
N ALA A 446 -9.08 28.18 9.56
CA ALA A 446 -8.84 28.18 11.01
C ALA A 446 -10.03 28.75 11.79
N ALA A 447 -10.64 29.83 11.28
CA ALA A 447 -11.81 30.45 11.89
C ALA A 447 -13.08 29.60 11.76
N LYS A 448 -13.22 28.88 10.63
CA LYS A 448 -14.46 28.17 10.26
C LYS A 448 -14.48 26.69 10.64
N LEU A 449 -13.31 26.06 10.84
CA LEU A 449 -13.16 24.63 11.11
C LEU A 449 -12.42 24.36 12.43
N PRO A 450 -13.00 24.71 13.59
CA PRO A 450 -12.33 24.59 14.90
C PRO A 450 -12.02 23.14 15.32
N HIS A 451 -12.62 22.15 14.66
CA HIS A 451 -12.43 20.72 14.96
C HIS A 451 -11.46 20.01 13.99
N LEU A 452 -10.81 20.76 13.10
CA LEU A 452 -9.84 20.22 12.17
C LEU A 452 -8.65 19.61 12.94
N ARG A 453 -8.31 18.36 12.62
CA ARG A 453 -7.23 17.59 13.27
C ARG A 453 -6.04 17.37 12.34
N LEU A 454 -6.28 17.37 11.03
CA LEU A 454 -5.26 17.18 10.02
C LEU A 454 -5.53 18.12 8.85
N LEU A 455 -4.53 18.94 8.52
CA LEU A 455 -4.47 19.67 7.26
C LEU A 455 -3.19 19.25 6.53
N VAL A 456 -3.34 18.78 5.30
CA VAL A 456 -2.20 18.46 4.44
C VAL A 456 -2.22 19.38 3.23
N LEU A 457 -1.10 20.06 3.01
CA LEU A 457 -0.85 20.95 1.88
C LEU A 457 0.31 20.35 1.09
N TYR A 458 0.00 19.79 -0.07
CA TYR A 458 0.99 19.20 -0.96
C TYR A 458 1.10 20.03 -2.24
N ASP A 459 2.28 20.61 -2.49
CA ASP A 459 2.56 21.45 -3.66
C ASP A 459 1.49 22.55 -3.90
N CYS A 460 1.08 23.26 -2.84
CA CYS A 460 0.18 24.40 -2.94
C CYS A 460 0.99 25.72 -3.02
N TYR A 461 1.48 26.07 -4.21
CA TYR A 461 2.59 27.04 -4.39
C TYR A 461 2.35 28.47 -3.89
N ARG A 462 1.09 28.88 -3.73
CA ARG A 462 0.67 30.20 -3.25
C ARG A 462 0.47 30.28 -1.73
N ILE A 463 0.54 29.15 -1.03
CA ILE A 463 0.69 29.15 0.42
C ILE A 463 2.14 29.49 0.75
N THR A 464 2.34 30.40 1.71
CA THR A 464 3.67 30.75 2.18
C THR A 464 4.02 29.98 3.47
N PRO A 465 5.32 29.74 3.74
CA PRO A 465 5.76 29.18 5.02
C PRO A 465 5.30 30.02 6.23
N GLN A 466 5.14 31.34 6.03
CA GLN A 466 4.63 32.23 7.07
C GLN A 466 3.14 31.98 7.34
N GLY A 467 2.34 31.77 6.28
CA GLY A 467 0.93 31.37 6.40
C GLY A 467 0.76 30.07 7.18
N VAL A 468 1.56 29.04 6.87
CA VAL A 468 1.57 27.76 7.60
C VAL A 468 1.98 27.95 9.06
N THR A 469 3.02 28.76 9.31
CA THR A 469 3.48 29.05 10.68
C THR A 469 2.41 29.76 11.49
N ASN A 470 1.72 30.73 10.90
CA ASN A 470 0.60 31.43 11.54
C ASN A 470 -0.54 30.45 11.83
N LEU A 471 -0.86 29.58 10.88
CA LEU A 471 -1.91 28.56 11.05
C LEU A 471 -1.63 27.62 12.23
N ARG A 472 -0.39 27.13 12.35
CA ARG A 472 0.03 26.26 13.47
C ARG A 472 -0.10 26.94 14.82
N LYS A 473 0.11 28.26 14.88
CA LYS A 473 -0.11 29.05 16.12
C LYS A 473 -1.60 29.19 16.45
N THR A 474 -2.44 29.41 15.44
CA THR A 474 -3.89 29.57 15.60
C THR A 474 -4.60 28.24 15.91
N MET A 475 -4.11 27.12 15.37
CA MET A 475 -4.67 25.78 15.58
C MET A 475 -3.62 24.80 16.14
N PRO A 476 -3.22 24.92 17.41
CA PRO A 476 -2.15 24.10 18.00
C PRO A 476 -2.52 22.60 18.10
N THR A 477 -3.81 22.27 18.07
CA THR A 477 -4.30 20.89 18.11
C THR A 477 -4.44 20.25 16.72
N CYS A 478 -4.28 21.02 15.64
CA CYS A 478 -4.35 20.52 14.27
C CYS A 478 -2.94 20.15 13.79
N ASN A 479 -2.78 18.92 13.32
CA ASN A 479 -1.55 18.50 12.66
C ASN A 479 -1.49 19.09 11.25
N VAL A 480 -0.68 20.13 11.06
CA VAL A 480 -0.50 20.79 9.75
C VAL A 480 0.77 20.28 9.09
N LEU A 481 0.59 19.52 8.01
CA LEU A 481 1.67 18.98 7.18
C LEU A 481 1.79 19.79 5.89
N GLU A 482 3.00 20.26 5.63
CA GLU A 482 3.39 20.95 4.41
C GLU A 482 4.40 20.05 3.70
N LEU A 483 4.10 19.71 2.44
CA LEU A 483 4.83 18.73 1.66
C LEU A 483 5.07 19.27 0.25
N TYR A 484 6.24 18.97 -0.28
CA TYR A 484 6.69 19.41 -1.59
C TYR A 484 7.05 18.22 -2.48
N ARG A 485 7.08 18.46 -3.80
CA ARG A 485 7.51 17.45 -4.77
C ARG A 485 8.90 16.89 -4.42
N GLY A 486 8.95 15.59 -4.16
CA GLY A 486 10.18 14.88 -3.83
C GLY A 486 10.36 14.58 -2.34
N ASP A 487 9.50 15.13 -1.46
CA ASP A 487 9.49 14.77 -0.05
C ASP A 487 9.04 13.31 0.16
N GLU A 488 9.68 12.62 1.11
CA GLU A 488 9.17 11.34 1.59
C GLU A 488 7.82 11.56 2.30
N LEU A 489 6.77 10.94 1.78
CA LEU A 489 5.45 11.01 2.39
C LEU A 489 5.46 10.36 3.79
N PRO A 490 4.84 10.99 4.81
CA PRO A 490 4.64 10.37 6.11
C PRO A 490 3.93 9.01 5.99
N PRO A 491 4.30 7.98 6.77
CA PRO A 491 3.68 6.65 6.69
C PRO A 491 2.14 6.64 6.78
N ALA A 492 1.56 7.61 7.51
CA ALA A 492 0.11 7.81 7.61
C ALA A 492 -0.56 8.20 6.29
N LEU A 493 0.19 8.80 5.36
CA LEU A 493 -0.25 9.11 3.99
C LEU A 493 0.16 8.00 3.00
N VAL A 494 1.28 7.30 3.27
CA VAL A 494 1.78 6.18 2.44
C VAL A 494 0.90 4.92 2.54
N ALA A 495 0.32 4.64 3.71
CA ALA A 495 -0.58 3.48 3.92
C ALA A 495 -1.85 3.55 3.06
N GLU A 496 -2.16 4.72 2.50
CA GLU A 496 -3.22 4.92 1.55
C GLU A 496 -2.67 4.68 0.14
N ARG A 497 -2.76 3.41 -0.30
CA ARG A 497 -2.21 2.85 -1.55
C ARG A 497 -2.66 3.50 -2.88
N GLN A 498 -3.11 4.76 -2.87
CA GLN A 498 -3.62 5.48 -4.04
C GLN A 498 -3.12 6.93 -4.11
N ILE A 499 -1.95 7.25 -3.56
CA ILE A 499 -1.28 8.48 -3.99
C ILE A 499 -0.72 8.18 -5.39
N TYR A 500 -1.44 8.66 -6.40
CA TYR A 500 -1.08 8.55 -7.81
C TYR A 500 0.29 9.22 -8.06
N TYR A 501 1.37 8.47 -7.90
CA TYR A 501 2.57 8.68 -8.70
C TYR A 501 2.33 8.01 -10.05
N ARG A 502 1.63 8.68 -10.96
CA ARG A 502 1.98 8.47 -12.36
C ARG A 502 3.24 9.29 -12.60
N ASN A 503 4.27 8.63 -13.10
CA ASN A 503 5.33 9.20 -13.94
C ASN A 503 4.71 9.89 -15.17
N ALA A 504 3.81 10.84 -14.95
CA ALA A 504 3.39 11.77 -15.97
C ALA A 504 4.52 12.79 -16.04
N GLU A 505 5.37 12.60 -17.04
CA GLU A 505 6.09 13.67 -17.70
C GLU A 505 5.06 14.76 -18.05
N PHE A 506 4.76 15.64 -17.09
CA PHE A 506 4.06 16.87 -17.37
C PHE A 506 5.10 17.86 -17.90
N PRO A 507 4.79 18.55 -19.02
CA PRO A 507 5.78 19.33 -19.75
C PRO A 507 6.30 20.45 -18.87
N ASN A 508 7.63 20.49 -18.73
CA ASN A 508 8.47 21.60 -18.27
C ASN A 508 7.68 22.88 -17.91
N GLY A 509 7.38 23.04 -16.62
CA GLY A 509 6.66 24.21 -16.10
C GLY A 509 7.15 24.53 -14.70
N VAL A 510 8.21 25.35 -14.66
CA VAL A 510 8.73 26.14 -13.52
C VAL A 510 8.73 25.43 -12.16
N LEU A 511 9.84 24.72 -11.89
CA LEU A 511 10.32 24.48 -10.54
C LEU A 511 10.39 25.83 -9.80
N LYS A 512 9.82 25.91 -8.59
CA LYS A 512 10.12 27.02 -7.69
C LYS A 512 11.61 26.93 -7.40
N GLN A 513 12.31 27.92 -7.94
CA GLN A 513 13.71 28.24 -7.81
C GLN A 513 14.36 27.66 -6.55
N GLU A 514 15.51 27.01 -6.79
CA GLU A 514 16.70 27.14 -5.97
C GLU A 514 16.75 28.52 -5.29
N LEU A 515 16.50 28.55 -3.99
CA LEU A 515 17.04 29.57 -3.11
C LEU A 515 17.93 28.83 -2.10
N PRO A 516 19.17 29.31 -1.90
CA PRO A 516 20.19 28.59 -1.17
C PRO A 516 19.89 28.66 0.33
N PHE A 517 19.44 27.57 0.94
CA PHE A 517 19.39 27.47 2.39
C PHE A 517 20.79 27.09 2.90
N GLN A 518 21.51 28.12 3.35
CA GLN A 518 22.68 27.99 4.23
C GLN A 518 22.21 27.51 5.61
N TRP A 519 22.89 26.48 6.13
CA TRP A 519 22.65 25.89 7.44
C TRP A 519 23.37 26.71 8.52
N TYR A 520 22.69 26.92 9.66
CA TYR A 520 23.31 26.96 10.98
C TYR A 520 22.63 25.90 11.85
#